data_AF-A0A552QAP9-F1
#
_entry.id   AF-A0A552QAP9-F1
#
_cell.length_a   1.000
_cell.length_b   1.000
_cell.length_c   1.000
_cell.angle_alpha   90.00
_cell.angle_beta   90.00
_cell.angle_gamma   90.00
#
_symmetry.space_group_name_H-M   'P 1'
#
loop_
_entity.id
_entity.type
_entity.pdbx_description
1 polymer ?
#
loop_
_entity_poly.entity_id
_entity_poly.type
_entity_poly.pdbx_seq_one_letter_code
_entity_poly.pdbx_strand_id
1 'polypeptide(L)'
;MKLKAQLHILSREAVNYGLATVVMDEAVNPVLAAFARQLKHLQYYVVQNSQGDWLLTTLAHRQQPQQEKRVIYAFATEKMAISAQNTANSPLSTLLIPVTHLLFQLFAVEKVDSIIFLENA
;
A
#
# COMPACT_ATOMS: atom_id res chain seq x y z
N MET A 1 -12.51 0.22 8.97
CA MET A 1 -13.49 -0.16 7.91
C MET A 1 -13.46 -1.68 7.66
N LYS A 2 -14.61 -2.35 7.48
CA LYS A 2 -14.67 -3.81 7.19
C LYS A 2 -14.17 -4.15 5.78
N LEU A 3 -13.57 -5.33 5.57
CA LEU A 3 -12.97 -5.76 4.30
C LEU A 3 -13.94 -5.67 3.11
N LYS A 4 -15.18 -6.18 3.25
CA LYS A 4 -16.21 -6.12 2.21
C LYS A 4 -16.51 -4.68 1.77
N ALA A 5 -16.51 -3.73 2.69
CA ALA A 5 -16.75 -2.32 2.36
C ALA A 5 -15.59 -1.72 1.55
N GLN A 6 -14.35 -2.13 1.83
CA GLN A 6 -13.20 -1.65 1.06
C GLN A 6 -13.23 -2.15 -0.39
N LEU A 7 -13.55 -3.42 -0.61
CA LEU A 7 -13.67 -4.02 -1.94
C LEU A 7 -14.80 -3.37 -2.76
N HIS A 8 -15.93 -3.08 -2.10
CA HIS A 8 -17.05 -2.37 -2.73
C HIS A 8 -16.67 -0.94 -3.16
N ILE A 9 -15.88 -0.23 -2.37
CA ILE A 9 -15.36 1.09 -2.73
C ILE A 9 -14.46 0.98 -3.97
N LEU A 10 -13.49 0.07 -3.94
CA LEU A 10 -12.55 -0.13 -5.05
C LEU A 10 -13.27 -0.49 -6.35
N SER A 11 -14.30 -1.32 -6.29
CA SER A 11 -15.09 -1.72 -7.47
C SER A 11 -15.87 -0.57 -8.07
N ARG A 12 -16.39 0.34 -7.24
CA ARG A 12 -17.07 1.56 -7.71
C ARG A 12 -16.08 2.55 -8.32
N GLU A 13 -14.90 2.72 -7.72
CA GLU A 13 -13.88 3.63 -8.23
C GLU A 13 -13.27 3.14 -9.54
N ALA A 14 -13.12 1.82 -9.73
CA ALA A 14 -12.58 1.21 -10.94
C ALA A 14 -13.36 1.60 -12.21
N VAL A 15 -14.66 1.88 -12.09
CA VAL A 15 -15.50 2.36 -13.21
C VAL A 15 -14.96 3.68 -13.78
N ASN A 16 -14.44 4.57 -12.93
CA ASN A 16 -13.85 5.84 -13.34
C ASN A 16 -12.57 5.65 -14.17
N TYR A 17 -11.97 4.46 -14.12
CA TYR A 17 -10.78 4.07 -14.87
C TYR A 17 -11.10 3.12 -16.04
N GLY A 18 -12.39 2.98 -16.41
CA GLY A 18 -12.83 2.17 -17.54
C GLY A 18 -12.87 0.66 -17.27
N LEU A 19 -12.71 0.24 -16.01
CA LEU A 19 -12.83 -1.17 -15.62
C LEU A 19 -14.28 -1.51 -15.28
N ALA A 20 -14.82 -2.56 -15.91
CA ALA A 20 -16.15 -3.05 -15.60
C ALA A 20 -16.20 -3.67 -14.19
N THR A 21 -17.27 -3.38 -13.45
CA THR A 21 -17.44 -3.89 -12.06
C THR A 21 -17.39 -5.41 -11.98
N VAL A 22 -17.88 -6.12 -13.01
CA VAL A 22 -17.81 -7.58 -13.09
C VAL A 22 -16.38 -8.11 -13.04
N VAL A 23 -15.41 -7.42 -13.66
CA VAL A 23 -14.00 -7.81 -13.60
C VAL A 23 -13.45 -7.63 -12.18
N MET A 24 -13.85 -6.54 -11.52
CA MET A 24 -13.49 -6.31 -10.13
C MET A 24 -14.07 -7.40 -9.22
N ASP A 25 -15.36 -7.70 -9.36
CA ASP A 25 -16.06 -8.63 -8.48
C ASP A 25 -15.63 -10.08 -8.67
N GLU A 26 -15.41 -10.53 -9.90
CA GLU A 26 -15.14 -11.93 -10.23
C GLU A 26 -13.65 -12.28 -10.25
N ALA A 27 -12.77 -11.33 -10.59
CA ALA A 27 -11.33 -11.61 -10.75
C ALA A 27 -10.45 -10.91 -9.71
N VAL A 28 -10.64 -9.60 -9.50
CA VAL A 28 -9.72 -8.80 -8.68
C VAL A 28 -10.02 -8.93 -7.18
N ASN A 29 -11.27 -8.71 -6.78
CA ASN A 29 -11.70 -8.71 -5.39
C ASN A 29 -11.42 -10.01 -4.65
N PRO A 30 -11.62 -11.22 -5.25
CA PRO A 30 -11.27 -12.47 -4.58
C PRO A 30 -9.78 -12.56 -4.24
N VAL A 31 -8.90 -12.12 -5.14
CA VAL A 31 -7.45 -12.11 -4.94
C VAL A 31 -7.06 -11.12 -3.85
N LEU A 32 -7.54 -9.87 -3.92
CA LEU A 32 -7.29 -8.87 -2.89
C LEU A 32 -7.80 -9.34 -1.52
N ALA A 33 -8.97 -9.97 -1.46
CA ALA A 33 -9.53 -10.51 -0.23
C ALA A 33 -8.70 -11.69 0.32
N ALA A 34 -8.13 -12.53 -0.53
CA ALA A 34 -7.26 -13.63 -0.11
C ALA A 34 -5.97 -13.12 0.55
N PHE A 35 -5.32 -12.10 -0.01
CA PHE A 35 -4.14 -11.48 0.60
C PHE A 35 -4.49 -10.67 1.85
N ALA A 36 -5.54 -9.85 1.79
CA ALA A 36 -5.95 -9.02 2.92
C ALA A 36 -6.30 -9.84 4.18
N ARG A 37 -6.83 -11.06 4.03
CA ARG A 37 -7.14 -11.95 5.16
C ARG A 37 -5.91 -12.54 5.84
N GLN A 38 -4.74 -12.52 5.19
CA GLN A 38 -3.49 -13.00 5.77
C GLN A 38 -2.80 -11.94 6.63
N LEU A 39 -3.23 -10.68 6.49
CA LEU A 39 -2.69 -9.54 7.21
C LEU A 39 -3.45 -9.29 8.51
N LYS A 40 -2.76 -8.77 9.53
CA LYS A 40 -3.35 -8.55 10.87
C LYS A 40 -4.31 -7.37 10.89
N HIS A 41 -4.08 -6.37 10.03
CA HIS A 41 -4.87 -5.15 9.99
C HIS A 41 -5.54 -4.95 8.63
N LEU A 42 -6.70 -4.31 8.65
CA LEU A 42 -7.41 -3.94 7.43
C LEU A 42 -7.03 -2.54 6.93
N GLN A 43 -6.22 -1.80 7.67
CA GLN A 43 -5.75 -0.48 7.33
C GLN A 43 -4.33 -0.31 7.87
N TYR A 44 -3.48 0.36 7.09
CA TYR A 44 -2.10 0.63 7.47
C TYR A 44 -1.76 2.09 7.14
N TYR A 45 -0.84 2.65 7.91
CA TYR A 45 -0.29 3.98 7.66
C TYR A 45 0.80 3.89 6.59
N VAL A 46 0.73 4.77 5.59
CA VAL A 46 1.84 5.02 4.65
C VAL A 46 2.37 6.41 4.87
N VAL A 47 3.64 6.62 4.52
CA VAL A 47 4.26 7.95 4.55
C VAL A 47 4.10 8.59 3.17
N GLN A 48 3.79 9.88 3.12
CA GLN A 48 3.68 10.64 1.89
C GLN A 48 4.44 11.97 1.98
N ASN A 49 4.88 12.48 0.83
CA ASN A 49 5.48 13.79 0.69
C ASN A 49 4.41 14.90 0.73
N SER A 50 4.83 16.17 0.63
CA SER A 50 3.92 17.33 0.61
C SER A 50 3.04 17.43 -0.65
N GLN A 51 3.36 16.68 -1.71
CA GLN A 51 2.58 16.59 -2.94
C GLN A 51 1.53 15.47 -2.88
N GLY A 52 1.53 14.66 -1.82
CA GLY A 52 0.62 13.52 -1.65
C GLY A 52 1.13 12.21 -2.27
N ASP A 53 2.35 12.19 -2.81
CA ASP A 53 2.93 10.95 -3.32
C ASP A 53 3.42 10.09 -2.16
N TRP A 54 3.16 8.79 -2.25
CA TRP A 54 3.65 7.84 -1.26
C TRP A 54 5.17 7.71 -1.34
N LEU A 55 5.81 7.65 -0.18
CA LEU A 55 7.25 7.52 -0.07
C LEU A 55 7.68 6.14 -0.57
N LEU A 56 8.44 6.14 -1.66
CA LEU A 56 9.04 4.96 -2.25
C LEU A 56 10.48 4.80 -1.73
N THR A 57 10.82 3.63 -1.19
CA THR A 57 12.16 3.33 -0.69
C THR A 57 12.87 2.36 -1.60
N THR A 58 14.08 2.70 -2.05
CA THR A 58 14.93 1.76 -2.80
C THR A 58 15.77 0.94 -1.83
N LEU A 59 15.60 -0.38 -1.86
CA LEU A 59 16.40 -1.35 -1.12
C LEU A 59 17.41 -1.99 -2.06
N ALA A 60 18.69 -1.84 -1.77
CA ALA A 60 19.77 -2.50 -2.50
C ALA A 60 20.22 -3.80 -1.80
N HIS A 61 20.50 -4.83 -2.58
CA HIS A 61 21.05 -6.08 -2.04
C HIS A 61 22.46 -5.86 -1.47
N ARG A 62 22.72 -6.27 -0.22
CA ARG A 62 23.97 -5.96 0.49
C ARG A 62 25.24 -6.45 -0.23
N GLN A 63 25.16 -7.60 -0.89
CA GLN A 63 26.29 -8.21 -1.60
C GLN A 63 26.28 -7.93 -3.11
N GLN A 64 25.16 -7.43 -3.65
CA GLN A 64 24.98 -7.18 -5.09
C GLN A 64 24.25 -5.84 -5.27
N PRO A 65 24.91 -4.69 -5.03
CA PRO A 65 24.22 -3.40 -4.96
C PRO A 65 23.46 -2.97 -6.22
N GLN A 66 23.78 -3.58 -7.37
CA GLN A 66 23.04 -3.36 -8.63
C GLN A 66 21.65 -4.01 -8.64
N GLN A 67 21.35 -4.90 -7.68
CA GLN A 67 20.01 -5.45 -7.50
C GLN A 67 19.24 -4.58 -6.51
N GLU A 68 18.24 -3.88 -7.03
CA GLU A 68 17.40 -2.97 -6.28
C GLU A 68 15.94 -3.45 -6.26
N LYS A 69 15.22 -3.10 -5.20
CA LYS A 69 13.77 -3.19 -5.11
C LYS A 69 13.21 -1.89 -4.57
N ARG A 70 12.18 -1.37 -5.23
CA ARG A 70 11.42 -0.21 -4.79
C ARG A 70 10.23 -0.68 -3.99
N VAL A 71 10.14 -0.24 -2.74
CA VAL A 71 9.13 -0.70 -1.80
C VAL A 71 8.35 0.45 -1.20
N ILE A 72 7.10 0.18 -0.85
CA ILE A 72 6.30 1.02 0.04
C ILE A 72 6.26 0.32 1.40
N TYR A 73 6.50 1.07 2.47
CA TYR A 73 6.28 0.60 3.84
C TYR A 73 4.86 0.95 4.29
N ALA A 74 4.15 -0.06 4.79
CA ALA A 74 2.81 0.06 5.35
C ALA A 74 2.86 -0.32 6.84
N PHE A 75 2.65 0.66 7.72
CA PHE A 75 2.85 0.53 9.17
C PHE A 75 1.54 0.29 9.90
N ALA A 76 1.52 -0.64 10.86
CA ALA A 76 0.33 -0.91 11.67
C ALA A 76 -0.11 0.28 12.53
N THR A 77 0.81 1.18 12.89
CA THR A 77 0.52 2.37 13.70
C THR A 77 1.17 3.62 13.12
N GLU A 78 0.53 4.77 13.34
CA GLU A 78 1.07 6.08 12.95
C GLU A 78 2.42 6.35 13.61
N LYS A 79 2.59 5.98 14.89
CA LYS A 79 3.85 6.14 15.62
C LYS A 79 5.01 5.40 14.94
N MET A 80 4.78 4.19 14.44
CA MET A 80 5.80 3.44 13.69
C MET A 80 6.16 4.15 12.39
N ALA A 81 5.15 4.67 11.67
CA ALA A 81 5.38 5.44 10.44
C ALA A 81 6.19 6.72 10.73
N ILE A 82 5.88 7.46 11.80
CA ILE A 82 6.63 8.66 12.22
C ILE A 82 8.06 8.29 12.63
N SER A 83 8.23 7.22 13.39
CA SER A 83 9.56 6.78 13.86
C SER A 83 10.47 6.30 12.71
N ALA A 84 9.88 5.80 11.62
CA ALA A 84 10.63 5.42 10.41
C ALA A 84 11.12 6.63 9.59
N GLN A 85 10.52 7.81 9.78
CA GLN A 85 10.88 9.05 9.10
C GLN A 85 12.11 9.69 9.76
N ASN A 86 13.27 9.05 9.67
CA ASN A 86 14.55 9.59 10.12
C ASN A 86 15.13 10.63 9.13
N THR A 87 14.32 11.58 8.66
CA THR A 87 14.76 12.57 7.66
C THR A 87 14.52 13.98 8.16
N ALA A 88 15.60 14.67 8.52
CA ALA A 88 15.60 15.99 9.14
C ALA A 88 15.01 17.14 8.27
N ASN A 89 14.71 16.91 6.99
CA ASN A 89 14.62 18.01 6.01
C ASN A 89 13.39 17.98 5.08
N SER A 90 12.36 17.18 5.33
CA SER A 90 11.12 17.25 4.53
C SER A 90 9.88 17.06 5.41
N PRO A 91 8.82 17.88 5.25
CA PRO A 91 7.56 17.65 5.95
C PRO A 91 6.90 16.42 5.33
N LEU A 92 7.15 15.27 5.94
CA LEU A 92 6.48 14.03 5.63
C LEU A 92 5.24 13.92 6.51
N SER A 93 4.15 13.40 5.94
CA SER A 93 2.90 13.14 6.67
C SER A 93 2.54 11.67 6.56
N THR A 94 1.64 11.19 7.43
CA THR A 94 1.13 9.83 7.35
C THR A 94 -0.32 9.82 6.89
N LEU A 95 -0.70 8.75 6.17
CA LEU A 95 -2.04 8.55 5.68
C LEU A 95 -2.49 7.12 5.98
N LEU A 96 -3.68 6.96 6.57
CA LEU A 96 -4.27 5.66 6.85
C LEU A 96 -5.00 5.13 5.61
N ILE A 97 -4.45 4.09 4.99
CA ILE A 97 -4.98 3.52 3.74
C ILE A 97 -5.62 2.16 4.00
N PRO A 98 -6.78 1.86 3.38
CA PRO A 98 -7.36 0.52 3.37
C PRO A 98 -6.43 -0.52 2.71
N VAL A 99 -6.28 -1.69 3.32
CA VAL A 99 -5.34 -2.73 2.85
C VAL A 99 -5.61 -3.17 1.41
N THR A 100 -6.87 -3.18 1.00
CA THR A 100 -7.25 -3.51 -0.39
C THR A 100 -6.74 -2.47 -1.40
N HIS A 101 -6.66 -1.20 -1.02
CA HIS A 101 -6.16 -0.13 -1.89
C HIS A 101 -4.62 -0.19 -1.98
N LEU A 102 -3.95 -0.51 -0.86
CA LEU A 102 -2.51 -0.81 -0.87
C LEU A 102 -2.19 -1.97 -1.81
N LEU A 103 -2.87 -3.11 -1.65
CA LEU A 103 -2.66 -4.28 -2.48
C LEU A 103 -2.99 -4.02 -3.95
N PHE A 104 -4.00 -3.21 -4.25
CA PHE A 104 -4.32 -2.80 -5.61
C PHE A 104 -3.18 -1.96 -6.24
N GLN A 105 -2.53 -1.11 -5.45
CA GLN A 105 -1.41 -0.27 -5.91
C GLN A 105 -0.24 -1.09 -6.49
N LEU A 106 -0.01 -2.31 -5.98
CA LEU A 106 1.01 -3.22 -6.54
C LEU A 106 0.75 -3.57 -8.01
N PHE A 107 -0.52 -3.65 -8.42
CA PHE A 107 -0.89 -3.95 -9.80
C PHE A 107 -0.95 -2.69 -10.66
N ALA A 108 -1.21 -1.54 -10.05
CA ALA A 108 -1.48 -0.29 -10.77
C ALA A 108 -0.24 0.58 -11.01
N VAL A 109 0.83 0.42 -10.22
CA VAL A 109 2.02 1.30 -10.29
C VAL A 109 3.22 0.57 -10.87
N GLU A 110 3.65 0.97 -12.08
CA GLU A 110 4.86 0.44 -12.76
C GLU A 110 6.16 0.57 -11.94
N LYS A 111 6.13 1.35 -10.86
CA LYS A 111 7.31 1.70 -10.07
C LYS A 111 7.42 1.04 -8.70
N VAL A 112 6.49 0.18 -8.30
CA VAL A 112 6.53 -0.49 -6.98
C VAL A 112 6.78 -1.99 -7.19
N ASP A 113 7.87 -2.50 -6.60
CA ASP A 113 8.21 -3.92 -6.69
C ASP A 113 7.63 -4.72 -5.52
N SER A 114 7.39 -4.09 -4.36
CA SER A 114 6.80 -4.74 -3.19
C SER A 114 6.15 -3.75 -2.20
N ILE A 115 5.22 -4.24 -1.38
CA ILE A 115 4.75 -3.55 -0.18
C ILE A 115 5.20 -4.37 1.04
N ILE A 116 5.80 -3.70 2.01
CA ILE A 116 6.26 -4.31 3.26
C ILE A 116 5.31 -3.88 4.37
N PHE A 117 4.51 -4.82 4.85
CA PHE A 117 3.62 -4.63 6.00
C PHE A 117 4.41 -4.82 7.29
N LEU A 118 4.49 -3.76 8.09
CA LEU A 118 5.18 -3.74 9.37
C LEU A 118 4.16 -3.79 10.50
N GLU A 119 4.14 -4.91 11.19
CA GLU A 119 3.23 -5.19 12.29
C GLU A 119 3.79 -4.66 13.62
N ASN A 120 2.90 -4.37 14.57
CA ASN A 120 3.30 -4.21 15.96
C ASN A 120 3.80 -5.55 16.53
N ALA A 121 4.82 -5.47 17.40
CA ALA A 121 5.33 -6.60 18.16
C ALA A 121 4.28 -7.12 19.15
#